data_AF-A0A7K7BIV3-F1
#
_entry.id   AF-A0A7K7BIV3-F1
#
_cell.length_a   1.000
_cell.length_b   1.000
_cell.length_c   1.000
_cell.angle_alpha   90.00
_cell.angle_beta   90.00
_cell.angle_gamma   90.00
#
_symmetry.space_group_name_H-M   'P 1'
#
loop_
_entity.id
_entity.type
_entity.pdbx_description
1 polymer ?
#
loop_
_entity_poly.entity_id
_entity_poly.type
_entity_poly.pdbx_seq_one_letter_code
_entity_poly.pdbx_strand_id
1 'polypeptide(L)' 'PLRSRRSGSNIIDVSAADSQGMEQHEYMDRARQYSTRLAVLSASLPHWKQLPPLPSLTSQPHQVLASEP' A
#
# COMPACT_ATOMS: atom_id res chain seq x y z
N PRO A 1 -24.43 -17.80 -21.98
CA PRO A 1 -24.18 -17.51 -20.55
C PRO A 1 -23.11 -16.43 -20.24
N LEU A 2 -22.11 -16.18 -21.11
CA LEU A 2 -21.04 -15.19 -20.85
C LEU A 2 -21.39 -13.72 -21.20
N ARG A 3 -22.47 -13.48 -21.95
CA ARG A 3 -22.91 -12.13 -22.37
C ARG A 3 -23.68 -11.35 -21.30
N SER A 4 -24.34 -12.02 -20.34
CA SER A 4 -25.12 -11.34 -19.29
C SER A 4 -24.23 -10.71 -18.22
N ARG A 5 -23.18 -11.41 -17.77
CA ARG A 5 -22.22 -10.89 -16.77
C ARG A 5 -21.48 -9.64 -17.24
N ARG A 6 -21.13 -9.57 -18.54
CA ARG A 6 -20.40 -8.43 -19.10
C ARG A 6 -21.24 -7.16 -19.12
N SER A 7 -22.54 -7.29 -19.38
CA SER A 7 -23.46 -6.14 -19.40
C SER A 7 -23.71 -5.62 -17.98
N GLY A 8 -23.80 -6.50 -16.97
CA GLY A 8 -24.03 -6.11 -15.58
C GLY A 8 -22.90 -5.28 -14.95
N SER A 9 -21.62 -5.58 -15.26
CA SER A 9 -20.49 -4.78 -14.76
C SER A 9 -20.24 -3.49 -15.56
N ASN A 10 -20.78 -3.39 -16.79
CA ASN A 10 -20.59 -2.22 -17.65
C ASN A 10 -21.69 -1.15 -17.50
N ILE A 11 -22.75 -1.43 -16.74
CA ILE A 11 -23.83 -0.47 -16.46
C ILE A 11 -23.45 0.32 -15.20
N ILE A 12 -23.54 1.65 -15.28
CA ILE A 12 -23.23 2.55 -14.17
C ILE A 12 -24.51 2.80 -13.37
N ASP A 13 -24.50 2.39 -12.10
CA ASP A 13 -25.55 2.76 -11.15
C ASP A 13 -25.29 4.17 -10.61
N VAL A 14 -26.00 5.15 -11.17
CA VAL A 14 -25.90 6.55 -10.77
C VAL A 14 -26.56 6.84 -9.41
N SER A 15 -27.33 5.90 -8.86
CA SER A 15 -27.97 6.02 -7.54
C SER A 15 -27.09 5.54 -6.38
N ALA A 16 -25.96 4.89 -6.68
CA ALA A 16 -25.02 4.40 -5.66
C ALA A 16 -24.37 5.51 -4.83
N ALA A 17 -24.49 6.79 -5.24
CA ALA A 17 -24.00 7.94 -4.47
C ALA A 17 -24.62 8.04 -3.07
N ASP A 18 -25.86 7.59 -2.90
CA ASP A 18 -26.59 7.59 -1.63
C ASP A 18 -26.52 6.25 -0.90
N SER A 19 -25.75 5.28 -1.41
CA SER A 19 -25.57 4.00 -0.73
C SER A 19 -24.94 4.24 0.64
N GLN A 20 -25.64 3.83 1.71
CA GLN A 20 -25.00 3.75 3.02
C GLN A 20 -23.81 2.81 2.84
N GLY A 21 -22.62 3.32 3.14
CA GLY A 21 -21.39 2.54 3.03
C GLY A 21 -21.43 1.31 3.94
N MET A 22 -20.29 0.65 4.06
CA MET A 22 -20.14 -0.49 4.97
C MET A 22 -20.62 -0.15 6.39
N GLU A 23 -21.36 -1.06 7.03
CA GLU A 23 -21.79 -0.85 8.40
C GLU A 23 -20.56 -0.73 9.32
N GLN A 24 -20.65 0.07 10.38
CA GLN A 24 -19.49 0.34 11.24
C GLN A 24 -18.89 -0.97 11.80
N HIS A 25 -19.72 -1.93 12.17
CA HIS A 25 -19.25 -3.20 12.71
C HIS A 25 -18.46 -4.01 11.66
N GLU A 26 -18.95 -4.06 10.42
CA GLU A 26 -18.26 -4.71 9.30
C GLU A 26 -16.91 -4.03 9.00
N TYR A 27 -16.86 -2.69 9.08
CA TYR A 27 -15.63 -1.94 8.89
C TYR A 27 -14.59 -2.30 9.95
N MET A 28 -15.01 -2.33 11.21
CA MET A 28 -14.12 -2.63 12.33
C MET A 28 -13.61 -4.07 12.29
N ASP A 29 -14.47 -5.03 11.94
CA ASP A 29 -14.08 -6.43 11.76
C ASP A 29 -13.11 -6.60 10.60
N ARG A 30 -13.37 -5.93 9.46
CA ARG A 30 -12.47 -5.92 8.32
C ARG A 30 -11.11 -5.30 8.65
N ALA A 31 -11.08 -4.18 9.37
CA ALA A 31 -9.85 -3.54 9.82
C ALA A 31 -9.04 -4.48 10.74
N ARG A 32 -9.70 -5.16 11.68
CA ARG A 32 -9.05 -6.15 12.55
C ARG A 32 -8.47 -7.31 11.73
N GLN A 33 -9.23 -7.84 10.77
CA GLN A 33 -8.76 -8.92 9.89
C GLN A 33 -7.51 -8.51 9.10
N TYR A 34 -7.49 -7.30 8.54
CA TYR A 34 -6.31 -6.80 7.82
C TYR A 34 -5.12 -6.63 8.75
N SER A 35 -5.30 -6.05 9.94
CA SER A 35 -4.24 -5.91 10.92
C SER A 35 -3.62 -7.26 11.30
N THR A 36 -4.44 -8.28 11.55
CA THR A 36 -3.94 -9.64 11.85
C THR A 36 -3.15 -10.24 10.69
N ARG A 37 -3.69 -10.15 9.46
CA ARG A 37 -2.98 -10.65 8.27
C ARG A 37 -1.68 -9.90 8.02
N LEU A 38 -1.69 -8.59 8.22
CA LEU A 38 -0.52 -7.72 8.05
C LEU A 38 0.57 -8.06 9.08
N ALA A 39 0.22 -8.38 10.32
CA ALA A 39 1.18 -8.79 11.35
C ALA A 39 1.92 -10.09 10.96
N VAL A 40 1.19 -11.08 10.42
CA VAL A 40 1.80 -12.33 9.93
C VAL A 40 2.71 -12.07 8.74
N LEU A 41 2.25 -11.27 7.78
CA LEU A 41 3.03 -10.93 6.58
C LEU A 41 4.28 -10.11 6.93
N SER A 42 4.16 -9.10 7.79
CA SER A 42 5.27 -8.22 8.17
C SER A 42 6.37 -8.97 8.92
N ALA A 43 6.03 -9.99 9.70
CA ALA A 43 7.02 -10.87 10.32
C ALA A 43 7.89 -11.58 9.27
N SER A 44 7.26 -12.04 8.18
CA SER A 44 7.91 -12.80 7.09
C SER A 44 8.64 -11.94 6.03
N LEU A 45 8.46 -10.62 6.02
CA LEU A 45 9.08 -9.73 5.02
C LEU A 45 10.41 -9.14 5.54
N PRO A 46 11.58 -9.50 4.98
CA PRO A 46 12.87 -9.06 5.51
C PRO A 46 13.30 -7.66 5.03
N HIS A 47 12.90 -7.22 3.83
CA HIS A 47 13.54 -6.07 3.15
C HIS A 47 12.92 -4.69 3.42
N TRP A 48 11.67 -4.59 3.89
CA TRP A 48 11.00 -3.29 4.11
C TRP A 48 10.90 -2.91 5.60
N LYS A 49 11.66 -3.56 6.48
CA LYS A 49 11.61 -3.28 7.93
C LYS A 49 12.41 -2.06 8.34
N GLN A 50 13.43 -1.71 7.56
CA GLN A 50 14.31 -0.59 7.83
C GLN A 50 14.53 0.19 6.53
N LEU A 51 14.73 1.49 6.68
CA LEU A 51 15.15 2.32 5.56
C LEU A 51 16.58 1.90 5.16
N PRO A 52 16.88 1.76 3.86
CA PRO A 52 18.24 1.52 3.43
C PRO A 52 19.13 2.69 3.88
N PRO A 53 20.40 2.43 4.24
CA PRO A 53 21.33 3.50 4.60
C PRO A 53 21.59 4.39 3.39
N LEU A 54 22.00 5.64 3.65
CA LEU A 54 22.49 6.52 2.59
C LEU A 54 23.70 5.86 1.90
N PRO A 55 23.79 5.91 0.57
CA PRO A 55 24.96 5.39 -0.13
C PRO A 55 26.19 6.21 0.22
N SER A 56 27.31 5.55 0.49
CA SER A 56 28.59 6.23 0.67
C SER A 56 29.05 6.79 -0.68
N LEU A 57 29.17 8.11 -0.77
CA LEU A 57 29.57 8.79 -2.01
C LEU A 57 31.09 8.82 -2.19
N THR A 58 31.84 8.81 -1.08
CA THR A 58 33.30 8.86 -1.09
C THR A 58 33.88 8.31 0.21
N SER A 59 35.05 7.68 0.13
CA SER A 59 35.84 7.28 1.30
C SER A 59 36.75 8.40 1.82
N GLN A 60 36.84 9.53 1.10
CA GLN A 60 37.71 10.67 1.44
C GLN A 60 36.90 11.98 1.39
N PRO A 61 36.02 12.23 2.38
CA PRO A 61 35.16 13.40 2.37
C PRO A 61 35.94 14.71 2.34
N HIS A 62 37.05 14.81 3.08
CA HIS A 62 37.86 16.04 3.12
C HIS A 62 38.48 16.38 1.75
N GLN A 63 38.95 15.38 1.00
CA GLN A 63 39.55 15.60 -0.31
C GLN A 63 38.50 16.06 -1.33
N VAL A 64 37.32 15.43 -1.33
CA VAL A 64 36.21 15.83 -2.22
C VAL A 64 35.75 17.25 -1.90
N LEU A 65 35.62 17.59 -0.62
CA LEU A 65 35.20 18.93 -0.18
C LEU A 65 36.24 20.02 -0.45
N ALA A 66 37.53 19.67 -0.51
CA ALA A 66 38.62 20.59 -0.82
C ALA A 66 38.93 20.69 -2.33
N SER A 67 38.21 19.96 -3.18
CA SER A 67 38.40 20.00 -4.64
C SER A 67 37.92 21.33 -5.23
N GLU A 68 38.51 21.71 -6.37
CA GLU A 68 38.13 22.94 -7.08
C GLU A 68 36.68 22.82 -7.60
N PRO A 69 35.84 23.87 -7.45
CA PRO A 69 34.44 23.84 -7.83
C PRO A 69 34.20 23.80 -9.36
#